data_AF-A0A2N9N2I7-F1
#
_entry.id   AF-A0A2N9N2I7-F1
#
_cell.length_a   1.000
_cell.length_b   1.000
_cell.length_c   1.000
_cell.angle_alpha   90.00
_cell.angle_beta   90.00
_cell.angle_gamma   90.00
#
_symmetry.space_group_name_H-M   'P 1'
#
loop_
_entity.id
_entity.type
_entity.pdbx_description
1 polymer ?
#
loop_
_entity_poly.entity_id
_entity_poly.type
_entity_poly.pdbx_seq_one_letter_code
_entity_poly.pdbx_strand_id
1 'polypeptide(L)'
;MAPGQHTLAVTMPGYQVEHRQLDVGREPLEMPAVILRAITGTLMLSSSPVGATILVNGKRIDKVTNAMLALAPGSYKITVEKDGKQGSSDIEIRNGEIKTLRILLEQ
;
A
#
# COMPACT_ATOMS: atom_id res chain seq x y z
N MET A 1 14.37 -9.99 -32.12
CA MET A 1 13.93 -11.14 -31.30
C MET A 1 13.62 -12.28 -32.26
N ALA A 2 14.01 -13.52 -31.93
CA ALA A 2 13.70 -14.66 -32.79
C ALA A 2 12.21 -15.03 -32.67
N PRO A 3 11.57 -15.51 -33.74
CA PRO A 3 10.21 -16.02 -33.63
C PRO A 3 10.09 -17.16 -32.62
N GLY A 4 8.96 -17.26 -31.94
CA GLY A 4 8.66 -18.28 -30.93
C GLY A 4 8.11 -17.70 -29.63
N GLN A 5 7.96 -18.55 -28.60
CA GLN A 5 7.39 -18.15 -27.32
C GLN A 5 8.39 -17.36 -26.47
N HIS A 6 7.96 -16.18 -26.01
CA HIS A 6 8.70 -15.32 -25.08
C HIS A 6 7.86 -15.00 -23.86
N THR A 7 8.52 -14.86 -22.72
CA THR A 7 7.87 -14.38 -21.49
C THR A 7 8.25 -12.93 -21.24
N LEU A 8 7.27 -12.05 -21.17
CA LEU A 8 7.44 -10.70 -20.66
C LEU A 8 7.13 -10.65 -19.17
N ALA A 9 8.03 -10.00 -18.43
CA ALA A 9 7.77 -9.58 -17.06
C ALA A 9 7.52 -8.07 -17.05
N VAL A 10 6.38 -7.66 -16.51
CA VAL A 10 6.05 -6.25 -16.31
C VAL A 10 6.15 -5.95 -14.82
N THR A 11 7.04 -5.02 -14.47
CA THR A 11 7.29 -4.62 -13.09
C THR A 11 6.98 -3.15 -12.89
N MET A 12 6.32 -2.85 -11.77
CA MET A 12 6.09 -1.49 -11.31
C MET A 12 6.22 -1.48 -9.77
N PRO A 13 6.98 -0.55 -9.17
CA PRO A 13 7.07 -0.45 -7.72
C PRO A 13 5.69 -0.35 -7.08
N GLY A 14 5.43 -1.19 -6.08
CA GLY A 14 4.13 -1.26 -5.39
C GLY A 14 3.07 -2.13 -6.09
N TYR A 15 3.42 -2.87 -7.15
CA TYR A 15 2.50 -3.78 -7.85
C TYR A 15 3.08 -5.20 -7.96
N GLN A 16 2.19 -6.18 -8.09
CA GLN A 16 2.55 -7.57 -8.38
C GLN A 16 3.22 -7.65 -9.76
N VAL A 17 4.28 -8.45 -9.85
CA VAL A 17 4.92 -8.73 -11.14
C VAL A 17 3.98 -9.57 -11.97
N GLU A 18 3.61 -9.05 -13.13
CA GLU A 18 2.75 -9.74 -14.09
C GLU A 18 3.60 -10.38 -15.17
N HIS A 19 3.42 -11.68 -15.38
CA HIS A 19 4.08 -12.45 -16.43
C HIS A 19 3.12 -12.73 -17.58
N ARG A 20 3.58 -12.52 -18.82
CA ARG A 20 2.80 -12.79 -20.03
C ARG A 20 3.61 -13.62 -21.00
N GLN A 21 2.99 -14.68 -21.50
CA GLN A 21 3.52 -15.41 -22.64
C GLN A 21 3.06 -14.73 -23.93
N LEU A 22 4.00 -14.46 -24.82
CA LEU A 22 3.76 -13.94 -26.15
C LEU A 22 4.35 -14.92 -27.16
N ASP A 23 3.62 -15.20 -28.23
CA ASP A 23 4.18 -15.86 -29.40
C ASP A 23 4.62 -14.78 -30.38
N VAL A 24 5.93 -14.61 -30.55
CA VAL A 24 6.49 -13.60 -31.44
C VAL A 24 6.59 -14.21 -32.82
N GLY A 25 5.81 -13.71 -33.77
CA GLY A 25 5.86 -14.10 -35.17
C GLY A 25 6.72 -13.16 -36.02
N ARG A 26 6.49 -13.18 -37.34
CA ARG A 26 7.09 -12.20 -38.29
C ARG A 26 6.25 -10.93 -38.45
N GLU A 27 5.01 -10.94 -37.98
CA GLU A 27 4.08 -9.82 -38.03
C GLU A 27 4.13 -8.99 -36.73
N PRO A 28 3.78 -7.70 -36.78
CA PRO A 28 3.69 -6.86 -35.59
C PRO A 28 2.70 -7.46 -34.59
N LEU A 29 3.16 -7.68 -33.36
CA LEU A 29 2.32 -8.19 -32.29
C LEU A 29 1.62 -7.04 -31.57
N GLU A 30 0.28 -7.04 -31.55
CA GLU A 30 -0.46 -6.14 -30.67
C GLU A 30 -0.38 -6.63 -29.22
N MET A 31 0.12 -5.78 -28.33
CA MET A 31 0.22 -6.12 -26.91
C MET A 31 -1.12 -5.83 -26.22
N PRO A 32 -1.80 -6.84 -25.66
CA PRO A 32 -3.00 -6.60 -24.86
C PRO A 32 -2.64 -5.78 -23.61
N ALA A 33 -3.60 -4.97 -23.15
CA ALA A 33 -3.41 -4.16 -21.95
C ALA A 33 -3.05 -5.04 -20.73
N VAL A 34 -2.07 -4.59 -19.96
CA VAL A 34 -1.62 -5.27 -18.74
C VAL A 34 -2.29 -4.61 -17.53
N ILE A 35 -3.09 -5.39 -16.80
CA ILE A 35 -3.71 -4.94 -15.55
C ILE A 35 -2.75 -5.28 -14.41
N LEU A 36 -2.24 -4.26 -13.72
CA LEU A 36 -1.36 -4.44 -12.56
C LEU A 36 -2.17 -4.45 -11.27
N ARG A 37 -1.87 -5.40 -10.38
CA ARG A 37 -2.48 -5.47 -9.04
C ARG A 37 -1.56 -4.82 -8.02
N ALA A 38 -2.03 -3.77 -7.35
CA ALA A 38 -1.27 -3.11 -6.30
C ALA A 38 -1.00 -4.11 -5.16
N ILE A 39 0.24 -4.15 -4.69
CA ILE A 39 0.59 -4.83 -3.45
C ILE A 39 0.27 -3.86 -2.33
N THR A 40 -0.51 -4.30 -1.36
CA THR A 40 -0.84 -3.50 -0.17
C THR A 40 -0.56 -4.30 1.09
N GLY A 41 -0.08 -3.63 2.13
CA GLY A 41 -0.21 -4.10 3.50
C GLY A 41 -1.43 -3.47 4.18
N THR A 42 -1.79 -4.00 5.34
CA THR A 42 -2.91 -3.54 6.16
C THR A 42 -2.39 -3.01 7.48
N LEU A 43 -2.72 -1.77 7.83
CA LEU A 43 -2.51 -1.22 9.17
C LEU A 43 -3.81 -1.27 9.96
N MET A 44 -3.82 -2.02 11.08
CA MET A 44 -4.85 -1.96 12.11
C MET A 44 -4.46 -0.89 13.13
N LEU A 45 -5.11 0.27 13.07
CA LEU A 45 -4.77 1.43 13.88
C LEU A 45 -5.83 1.67 14.96
N SER A 46 -5.40 1.70 16.22
CA SER A 46 -6.24 2.05 17.38
C SER A 46 -5.60 3.17 18.20
N SER A 47 -6.41 3.87 18.99
CA SER A 47 -5.90 4.83 19.99
C SER A 47 -6.67 4.79 21.29
N SER A 48 -6.08 5.39 22.31
CA SER A 48 -6.75 5.71 23.57
C SER A 48 -6.59 7.21 23.85
N PRO A 49 -7.67 8.01 23.89
CA PRO A 49 -9.07 7.62 23.62
C PRO A 49 -9.32 7.18 22.17
N VAL A 50 -10.36 6.36 21.95
CA VAL A 50 -10.77 5.88 20.61
C VAL A 50 -11.37 7.00 19.76
N GLY A 51 -11.41 6.85 18.45
CA GLY A 51 -12.01 7.82 17.54
C GLY A 51 -11.18 9.09 17.38
N ALA A 52 -9.86 8.96 17.42
CA ALA A 52 -8.93 10.04 17.09
C ALA A 52 -8.84 10.23 15.58
N THR A 53 -8.64 11.46 15.13
CA THR A 53 -8.29 11.79 13.75
C THR A 53 -7.04 11.03 13.35
N ILE A 54 -6.97 10.55 12.09
CA ILE A 54 -5.76 9.95 11.55
C ILE A 54 -5.13 10.87 10.50
N LEU A 55 -3.82 11.05 10.59
CA LEU A 55 -2.98 11.66 9.57
C LEU A 55 -1.92 10.64 9.12
N VAL A 56 -1.76 10.49 7.82
CA VAL A 56 -0.72 9.65 7.20
C VAL A 56 0.25 10.59 6.49
N ASN A 57 1.51 10.62 6.92
CA ASN A 57 2.53 11.55 6.44
C ASN A 57 2.07 13.02 6.49
N GLY A 58 1.40 13.39 7.59
CA GLY A 58 0.86 14.75 7.79
C GLY A 58 -0.41 15.07 7.00
N LYS A 59 -0.90 14.17 6.14
CA LYS A 59 -2.18 14.35 5.45
C LYS A 59 -3.31 13.69 6.22
N ARG A 60 -4.28 14.48 6.66
CA ARG A 60 -5.53 13.98 7.26
C ARG A 60 -6.29 13.09 6.27
N ILE A 61 -6.75 11.95 6.75
CA ILE A 61 -7.63 11.05 5.99
C ILE A 61 -9.04 11.07 6.56
N ASP A 62 -10.02 10.66 5.76
CA ASP A 62 -11.43 10.61 6.15
C ASP A 62 -11.77 9.34 6.95
N LYS A 63 -10.98 9.08 8.00
CA LYS A 63 -11.13 7.95 8.94
C LYS A 63 -10.67 8.38 10.33
N VAL A 64 -11.18 7.68 11.34
CA VAL A 64 -10.74 7.80 12.73
C VAL A 64 -10.18 6.47 13.24
N THR A 65 -9.46 6.48 14.36
CA THR A 65 -8.86 5.27 14.96
C THR A 65 -9.89 4.21 15.31
N ASN A 66 -9.42 2.97 15.46
CA ASN A 66 -10.17 1.72 15.32
C ASN A 66 -10.54 1.45 13.85
N ALA A 67 -9.60 1.74 12.95
CA ALA A 67 -9.74 1.56 11.51
C ALA A 67 -8.66 0.64 10.94
N MET A 68 -8.99 0.01 9.81
CA MET A 68 -8.05 -0.70 8.95
C MET A 68 -7.72 0.18 7.75
N LEU A 69 -6.42 0.39 7.50
CA LEU A 69 -5.90 1.17 6.38
C LEU A 69 -5.14 0.25 5.43
N ALA A 70 -5.54 0.20 4.16
CA ALA A 70 -4.73 -0.40 3.11
C ALA A 70 -3.67 0.62 2.67
N LEU A 71 -2.41 0.28 2.88
CA LEU A 71 -1.26 1.12 2.53
C LEU A 71 -0.35 0.37 1.57
N ALA A 72 0.23 1.10 0.61
CA ALA A 72 1.30 0.52 -0.19
C ALA A 72 2.50 0.18 0.73
N PRO A 73 3.36 -0.76 0.33
CA PRO A 73 4.61 -1.02 1.02
C PRO A 73 5.47 0.25 1.09
N GLY A 74 6.04 0.53 2.25
CA GLY A 74 6.86 1.72 2.47
C GLY A 74 6.83 2.22 3.90
N SER A 75 7.56 3.30 4.12
CA SER A 75 7.64 3.98 5.42
C SER A 75 6.60 5.08 5.54
N TYR A 76 5.92 5.13 6.68
CA TYR A 76 4.87 6.09 6.98
C TYR A 76 5.05 6.66 8.38
N LYS A 77 4.83 7.97 8.51
CA LYS A 77 4.56 8.61 9.79
C LYS A 77 3.05 8.60 10.02
N ILE A 78 2.62 7.88 11.04
CA ILE A 78 1.22 7.85 11.47
C ILE A 78 1.07 8.78 12.65
N THR A 79 0.22 9.79 12.51
CA THR A 79 -0.15 10.71 13.58
C THR A 79 -1.63 10.54 13.88
N VAL A 80 -1.97 10.52 15.16
CA VAL A 80 -3.36 10.53 15.61
C VAL A 80 -3.61 11.72 16.52
N GLU A 81 -4.77 12.36 16.37
CA GLU A 81 -5.11 13.59 17.09
C GLU A 81 -6.52 13.53 17.65
N LYS A 82 -6.68 13.90 18.93
CA LYS A 82 -7.98 13.99 19.59
C LYS A 82 -7.94 15.01 20.73
N ASP A 83 -8.96 15.85 20.80
CA ASP A 83 -9.15 16.82 21.89
C ASP A 83 -7.89 17.67 22.19
N GLY A 84 -7.20 18.12 21.12
CA GLY A 84 -5.97 18.93 21.21
C GLY A 84 -4.69 18.15 21.55
N LYS A 85 -4.79 16.82 21.75
CA LYS A 85 -3.65 15.93 21.99
C LYS A 85 -3.25 15.20 20.72
N GLN A 86 -1.96 14.94 20.56
CA GLN A 86 -1.42 14.23 19.41
C GLN A 86 -0.40 13.18 19.81
N GLY A 87 -0.33 12.08 19.05
CA GLY A 87 0.66 11.03 19.21
C GLY A 87 1.10 10.56 17.82
N SER A 88 2.39 10.28 17.65
CA SER A 88 2.95 9.88 16.35
C SER A 88 3.83 8.65 16.47
N SER A 89 3.86 7.85 15.41
CA SER A 89 4.75 6.70 15.29
C SER A 89 5.17 6.49 13.84
N ASP A 90 6.46 6.25 13.62
CA ASP A 90 7.00 5.88 12.32
C ASP A 90 6.92 4.35 12.15
N ILE A 91 6.34 3.90 11.04
CA ILE A 91 6.15 2.49 10.73
C ILE A 91 6.61 2.16 9.31
N GLU A 92 7.11 0.94 9.13
CA GLU A 92 7.27 0.32 7.81
C GLU A 92 6.10 -0.65 7.54
N ILE A 93 5.45 -0.54 6.38
CA ILE A 93 4.47 -1.50 5.88
C ILE A 93 5.15 -2.36 4.82
N ARG A 94 5.03 -3.69 4.94
CA ARG A 94 5.57 -4.65 3.96
C ARG A 94 4.46 -5.27 3.12
N ASN A 95 4.88 -5.88 2.01
CA ASN A 95 3.99 -6.57 1.07
C ASN A 95 3.10 -7.61 1.77
N GLY A 96 1.78 -7.40 1.76
CA GLY A 96 0.82 -8.33 2.34
C GLY A 96 0.83 -8.42 3.88
N GLU A 97 1.63 -7.59 4.57
CA GLU A 97 1.70 -7.59 6.03
C GLU A 97 0.39 -7.06 6.64
N ILE A 98 -0.02 -7.64 7.77
CA ILE A 98 -0.99 -7.01 8.68
C ILE A 98 -0.21 -6.45 9.87
N LYS A 99 -0.08 -5.13 9.93
CA LYS A 99 0.59 -4.42 11.02
C LYS A 99 -0.44 -3.90 12.01
N THR A 100 -0.20 -4.07 13.30
CA THR A 100 -1.05 -3.51 14.35
C THR A 100 -0.31 -2.38 15.06
N LEU A 101 -0.97 -1.23 15.21
CA LEU A 101 -0.44 -0.06 15.92
C LEU A 101 -1.49 0.47 16.89
N ARG A 102 -1.06 0.68 18.14
CA ARG A 102 -1.85 1.37 19.17
C ARG A 102 -1.08 2.60 19.63
N ILE A 103 -1.73 3.76 19.58
CA ILE A 103 -1.15 5.01 20.07
C ILE A 103 -1.93 5.48 21.31
N LEU A 104 -1.21 5.72 22.39
CA LEU A 104 -1.77 6.34 23.59
C LEU A 104 -1.56 7.85 23.48
N LEU A 105 -2.62 8.63 23.66
CA LEU A 105 -2.52 10.08 23.75
C LEU A 105 -2.32 10.40 25.23
N GLU A 106 -1.07 10.70 25.61
CA GLU A 106 -0.72 11.06 26.98
C GLU A 106 -1.41 12.37 27.38
N GLN A 107 -1.76 12.47 28.67
CA GLN A 107 -2.62 13.54 29.15
C GLN A 107 -1.91 14.81 29.55
#